data_AF-A0A1H5UHZ5-F1
#
_entry.id   AF-A0A1H5UHZ5-F1
#
_cell.length_a   1.000
_cell.length_b   1.000
_cell.length_c   1.000
_cell.angle_alpha   90.00
_cell.angle_beta   90.00
_cell.angle_gamma   90.00
#
_symmetry.space_group_name_H-M   'P 1'
#
loop_
_entity.id
_entity.type
_entity.pdbx_description
1 polymer ?
#
loop_
_entity_poly.entity_id
_entity_poly.type
_entity_poly.pdbx_seq_one_letter_code
_entity_poly.pdbx_strand_id
1 'polypeptide(L)'
;MNNLTVSEVKFFRESRGVVTHGFHIERPVKGVLISGDQFVVSGWVVGKASHAIEVNVCLSEEVVGIALVSIDRPDVERAYPVEGARSSGFRIDVPVISLQVASEINVIARLEDGTKVPLANICFEKQAESGIAIEKGSQEVNNISDQEDKLGELRPQVALDYESKKADSISEQEGIYTRFVNRLKSKFSK
;
A
#
# COMPACT_ATOMS: atom_id res chain seq x y z
N MET A 1 -12.92 7.99 10.39
CA MET A 1 -11.89 7.44 9.48
C MET A 1 -12.62 7.01 8.23
N ASN A 2 -12.22 7.49 7.05
CA ASN A 2 -12.92 7.12 5.82
C ASN A 2 -12.64 5.65 5.52
N ASN A 3 -13.67 4.82 5.61
CA ASN A 3 -13.60 3.40 5.27
C ASN A 3 -13.52 3.26 3.74
N LEU A 4 -12.40 2.77 3.22
CA LEU A 4 -12.21 2.47 1.80
C LEU A 4 -12.46 0.98 1.56
N THR A 5 -13.19 0.64 0.50
CA THR A 5 -13.39 -0.75 0.05
C THR A 5 -12.79 -0.91 -1.33
N VAL A 6 -12.11 -2.02 -1.57
CA VAL A 6 -11.63 -2.38 -2.91
C VAL A 6 -12.83 -2.78 -3.76
N SER A 7 -13.22 -1.95 -4.72
CA SER A 7 -14.40 -2.21 -5.56
C SER A 7 -14.08 -3.13 -6.73
N GLU A 8 -12.86 -3.02 -7.28
CA GLU A 8 -12.44 -3.78 -8.44
C GLU A 8 -10.91 -3.94 -8.52
N VAL A 9 -10.46 -5.06 -9.11
CA VAL A 9 -9.07 -5.29 -9.52
C VAL A 9 -9.10 -5.71 -10.99
N LYS A 10 -8.69 -4.80 -11.89
CA LYS A 10 -8.63 -5.02 -13.33
C LYS A 10 -7.22 -5.43 -13.73
N PHE A 11 -7.07 -6.65 -14.22
CA PHE A 11 -5.79 -7.12 -14.76
C PHE A 11 -5.60 -6.61 -16.18
N PHE A 12 -4.43 -6.03 -16.45
CA PHE A 12 -4.04 -5.76 -17.83
C PHE A 12 -3.78 -7.09 -18.54
N ARG A 13 -4.18 -7.20 -19.80
CA ARG A 13 -3.85 -8.37 -20.63
C ARG A 13 -2.78 -7.93 -21.60
N GLU A 14 -1.65 -8.64 -21.63
CA GLU A 14 -0.61 -8.35 -22.60
C GLU A 14 -1.12 -8.60 -24.02
N SER A 15 -1.05 -7.59 -24.89
CA SER A 15 -1.34 -7.72 -26.32
C SER A 15 -0.08 -7.47 -27.14
N ARG A 16 0.18 -8.37 -28.11
CA ARG A 16 1.31 -8.48 -29.07
C ARG A 16 2.67 -7.89 -28.62
N GLY A 17 3.67 -8.77 -28.53
CA GLY A 17 5.00 -8.45 -27.98
C GLY A 17 5.11 -8.84 -26.51
N VAL A 18 4.57 -10.00 -26.14
CA VAL A 18 4.53 -10.57 -24.79
C VAL A 18 5.89 -10.42 -24.09
N VAL A 19 5.94 -9.57 -23.06
CA VAL A 19 7.17 -9.20 -22.34
C VAL A 19 7.30 -9.96 -21.02
N THR A 20 6.25 -10.64 -20.56
CA THR A 20 6.29 -11.53 -19.38
C THR A 20 5.91 -12.98 -19.74
N HIS A 21 6.39 -13.93 -18.95
CA HIS A 21 5.86 -15.30 -18.94
C HIS A 21 4.51 -15.36 -18.22
N GLY A 22 4.29 -14.46 -17.26
CA GLY A 22 3.05 -14.30 -16.54
C GLY A 22 3.20 -13.40 -15.32
N PHE A 23 2.07 -13.05 -14.73
CA PHE A 23 1.99 -12.34 -13.45
C PHE A 23 0.63 -12.60 -12.80
N HIS A 24 0.55 -12.31 -11.49
CA HIS A 24 -0.71 -12.28 -10.77
C HIS A 24 -0.65 -11.30 -9.59
N ILE A 25 -1.79 -10.69 -9.28
CA ILE A 25 -2.00 -9.89 -8.07
C ILE A 25 -2.86 -10.73 -7.13
N GLU A 26 -2.26 -11.11 -6.00
CA GLU A 26 -2.90 -11.93 -4.97
C GLU A 26 -3.61 -11.05 -3.94
N ARG A 27 -3.08 -9.85 -3.70
CA ARG A 27 -3.71 -8.82 -2.87
C ARG A 27 -3.64 -7.45 -3.55
N PRO A 28 -4.71 -6.65 -3.43
CA PRO A 28 -5.93 -6.92 -2.67
C PRO A 28 -6.89 -7.89 -3.36
N VAL A 29 -7.87 -8.37 -2.60
CA VAL A 29 -9.06 -9.05 -3.14
C VAL A 29 -10.21 -8.04 -3.17
N LYS A 30 -11.06 -8.12 -4.20
CA LYS A 30 -12.29 -7.33 -4.27
C LYS A 30 -13.15 -7.52 -3.00
N GLY A 31 -13.74 -6.43 -2.54
CA GLY A 31 -14.63 -6.39 -1.37
C GLY A 31 -13.90 -6.28 -0.03
N VAL A 32 -12.56 -6.25 -0.01
CA VAL A 32 -11.80 -6.06 1.22
C VAL A 32 -11.96 -4.63 1.71
N LEU A 33 -12.37 -4.49 2.97
CA LEU A 33 -12.38 -3.24 3.71
C LEU A 33 -10.95 -2.91 4.18
N ILE A 34 -10.52 -1.68 3.92
CA ILE A 34 -9.26 -1.13 4.38
C ILE A 34 -9.54 -0.39 5.69
N SER A 35 -9.27 -1.05 6.82
CA SER A 35 -9.51 -0.52 8.17
C SER A 35 -8.24 -0.08 8.90
N GLY A 36 -7.07 -0.23 8.29
CA GLY A 36 -5.77 0.12 8.85
C GLY A 36 -5.16 1.38 8.23
N ASP A 37 -3.91 1.67 8.63
CA ASP A 37 -3.06 2.71 8.06
C ASP A 37 -2.33 2.26 6.79
N GLN A 38 -2.30 0.95 6.53
CA GLN A 38 -1.64 0.34 5.38
C GLN A 38 -2.59 -0.49 4.51
N PHE A 39 -2.34 -0.43 3.21
CA PHE A 39 -3.01 -1.20 2.17
C PHE A 39 -1.97 -2.06 1.45
N VAL A 40 -2.22 -3.37 1.38
CA VAL A 40 -1.25 -4.33 0.87
C VAL A 40 -1.49 -4.64 -0.59
N VAL A 41 -0.46 -4.47 -1.42
CA VAL A 41 -0.40 -5.01 -2.78
C VAL A 41 0.66 -6.11 -2.83
N SER A 42 0.27 -7.32 -3.22
CA SER A 42 1.22 -8.43 -3.32
C SER A 42 0.89 -9.36 -4.48
N GLY A 43 1.91 -10.04 -4.97
CA GLY A 43 1.76 -10.94 -6.11
C GLY A 43 3.10 -11.45 -6.62
N TRP A 44 3.11 -11.83 -7.89
CA TRP A 44 4.31 -12.28 -8.58
C TRP A 44 4.31 -11.80 -10.04
N VAL A 45 5.50 -11.65 -10.61
CA VAL A 45 5.70 -11.30 -12.02
C VAL A 45 6.98 -11.94 -12.54
N VAL A 46 6.90 -12.61 -13.69
CA VAL A 46 8.04 -13.26 -14.34
C VAL A 46 8.24 -12.63 -15.71
N GLY A 47 9.29 -11.82 -15.86
CA GLY A 47 9.67 -11.25 -17.15
C GLY A 47 10.12 -12.32 -18.15
N LYS A 48 10.02 -12.01 -19.44
CA LYS A 48 10.32 -12.95 -20.54
C LYS A 48 11.70 -12.77 -21.12
N ALA A 49 11.96 -11.60 -21.71
CA ALA A 49 13.26 -11.26 -22.29
C ALA A 49 14.20 -10.59 -21.28
N SER A 50 13.63 -9.96 -20.25
CA SER A 50 14.33 -9.26 -19.17
C SER A 50 13.69 -9.63 -17.83
N HIS A 51 14.43 -9.58 -16.73
CA HIS A 51 13.88 -9.90 -15.40
C HIS A 51 13.08 -8.74 -14.85
N ALA A 52 11.97 -9.03 -14.17
CA ALA A 52 11.27 -8.03 -13.37
C ALA A 52 12.09 -7.79 -12.10
N ILE A 53 12.42 -6.52 -11.82
CA ILE A 53 13.28 -6.18 -10.68
C ILE A 53 12.56 -5.36 -9.61
N GLU A 54 11.48 -4.66 -9.98
CA GLU A 54 10.62 -3.97 -9.03
C GLU A 54 9.18 -3.87 -9.52
N VAL A 55 8.28 -3.59 -8.57
CA VAL A 55 6.89 -3.22 -8.82
C VAL A 55 6.61 -1.88 -8.16
N ASN A 56 6.00 -0.97 -8.91
CA ASN A 56 5.57 0.34 -8.46
C ASN A 56 4.04 0.36 -8.33
N VAL A 57 3.55 1.00 -7.27
CA VAL A 57 2.16 1.43 -7.14
C VAL A 57 2.10 2.92 -7.41
N CYS A 58 1.31 3.31 -8.41
CA CYS A 58 1.20 4.68 -8.88
C CYS A 58 -0.21 5.23 -8.67
N LEU A 59 -0.28 6.48 -8.23
CA LEU A 59 -1.47 7.33 -8.28
C LEU A 59 -1.34 8.26 -9.47
N SER A 60 -2.15 8.01 -10.50
CA SER A 60 -1.92 8.62 -11.81
C SER A 60 -0.47 8.33 -12.27
N GLU A 61 0.41 9.33 -12.24
CA GLU A 61 1.83 9.24 -12.60
C GLU A 61 2.78 9.26 -11.40
N GLU A 62 2.28 9.51 -10.18
CA GLU A 62 3.10 9.60 -8.96
C GLU A 62 3.28 8.22 -8.32
N VAL A 63 4.53 7.83 -8.02
CA VAL A 63 4.82 6.57 -7.34
C VAL A 63 4.61 6.71 -5.84
N VAL A 64 3.67 5.96 -5.28
CA VAL A 64 3.32 5.97 -3.85
C VAL A 64 3.77 4.71 -3.10
N GLY A 65 4.32 3.74 -3.82
CA GLY A 65 4.89 2.54 -3.23
C GLY A 65 5.80 1.81 -4.21
N ILE A 66 6.86 1.20 -3.70
CA ILE A 66 7.82 0.41 -4.48
C ILE A 66 8.18 -0.85 -3.70
N ALA A 67 8.25 -1.99 -4.37
CA ALA A 67 8.90 -3.18 -3.84
C ALA A 67 9.82 -3.83 -4.87
N LEU A 68 10.87 -4.47 -4.35
CA LEU A 68 11.71 -5.34 -5.16
C LEU A 68 10.99 -6.65 -5.46
N VAL A 69 11.28 -7.20 -6.64
CA VAL A 69 10.87 -8.55 -7.03
C VAL A 69 11.97 -9.50 -6.57
N SER A 70 11.79 -10.07 -5.37
CA SER A 70 12.82 -10.90 -4.73
C SER A 70 12.27 -11.94 -3.76
N ILE A 71 10.95 -12.02 -3.58
CA ILE A 71 10.34 -12.96 -2.64
C ILE A 71 10.27 -14.34 -3.30
N ASP A 72 10.68 -15.36 -2.54
CA ASP A 72 10.69 -16.76 -2.99
C ASP A 72 9.28 -17.29 -3.28
N ARG A 73 9.14 -17.90 -4.46
CA ARG A 73 7.94 -18.47 -5.09
C ARG A 73 8.28 -19.80 -5.78
N PRO A 74 8.57 -20.86 -5.01
CA PRO A 74 8.83 -22.18 -5.57
C PRO A 74 7.61 -22.77 -6.30
N ASP A 75 6.40 -22.29 -5.98
CA ASP A 75 5.18 -22.60 -6.71
C ASP A 75 5.18 -22.01 -8.12
N VAL A 76 5.64 -20.77 -8.28
CA VAL A 76 5.77 -20.11 -9.59
C VAL A 76 6.90 -20.75 -10.39
N GLU A 77 8.03 -21.08 -9.78
CA GLU A 77 9.13 -21.82 -10.42
C GLU A 77 8.67 -23.17 -11.00
N ARG A 78 7.80 -23.90 -10.27
CA ARG A 78 7.24 -25.16 -10.79
C ARG A 78 6.31 -24.96 -11.98
N ALA A 79 5.53 -23.88 -12.01
CA ALA A 79 4.64 -23.56 -13.12
C ALA A 79 5.38 -22.96 -14.34
N TYR A 80 6.43 -22.19 -14.07
CA TYR A 80 7.27 -21.48 -15.02
C TYR A 80 8.74 -21.77 -14.70
N PRO A 81 9.32 -22.88 -15.20
CA PRO A 81 10.69 -23.28 -14.91
C PRO A 81 11.69 -22.45 -15.75
N VAL A 82 11.68 -21.14 -15.54
CA VAL A 82 12.52 -20.15 -16.22
C VAL A 82 13.28 -19.33 -15.18
N GLU A 83 14.39 -18.73 -15.59
CA GLU A 83 15.21 -17.91 -14.70
C GLU A 83 14.42 -16.72 -14.13
N GLY A 84 14.60 -16.46 -12.83
CA GLY A 84 13.89 -15.41 -12.10
C GLY A 84 12.48 -15.81 -11.61
N ALA A 85 11.91 -16.94 -12.04
CA ALA A 85 10.61 -17.38 -11.57
C ALA A 85 10.58 -17.71 -10.07
N ARG A 86 11.68 -18.25 -9.54
CA ARG A 86 11.82 -18.55 -8.11
C ARG A 86 11.75 -17.31 -7.23
N SER A 87 12.33 -16.19 -7.63
CA SER A 87 12.35 -14.95 -6.83
C SER A 87 11.36 -13.91 -7.35
N SER A 88 10.27 -14.36 -7.97
CA SER A 88 9.31 -13.52 -8.71
C SER A 88 8.29 -12.80 -7.83
N GLY A 89 8.28 -13.06 -6.54
CA GLY A 89 7.30 -12.51 -5.62
C GLY A 89 7.63 -11.08 -5.18
N PHE A 90 6.58 -10.31 -4.88
CA PHE A 90 6.70 -8.97 -4.31
C PHE A 90 5.58 -8.69 -3.29
N ARG A 91 5.84 -7.73 -2.40
CA ARG A 91 4.88 -7.19 -1.44
C ARG A 91 5.16 -5.72 -1.19
N ILE A 92 4.12 -4.89 -1.30
CA ILE A 92 4.15 -3.45 -1.07
C ILE A 92 3.11 -3.12 0.01
N ASP A 93 3.53 -2.41 1.05
CA ASP A 93 2.65 -1.82 2.05
C ASP A 93 2.48 -0.34 1.71
N VAL A 94 1.32 0.03 1.15
CA VAL A 94 1.00 1.39 0.70
C VAL A 94 0.30 2.16 1.83
N PRO A 95 0.78 3.35 2.23
CA PRO A 95 0.08 4.16 3.22
C PRO A 95 -1.33 4.55 2.74
N VAL A 96 -2.35 4.28 3.55
CA VAL A 96 -3.76 4.59 3.23
C VAL A 96 -4.00 6.08 3.10
N ILE A 97 -3.20 6.92 3.76
CA ILE A 97 -3.24 8.38 3.59
C ILE A 97 -3.03 8.78 2.12
N SER A 98 -2.17 8.07 1.38
CA SER A 98 -1.95 8.30 -0.04
C SER A 98 -3.20 7.96 -0.87
N LEU A 99 -4.03 7.02 -0.41
CA LEU A 99 -5.23 6.56 -1.12
C LEU A 99 -6.47 7.45 -0.86
N GLN A 100 -6.48 8.28 0.19
CA GLN A 100 -7.67 9.06 0.57
C GLN A 100 -8.14 10.05 -0.50
N VAL A 101 -7.22 10.48 -1.37
CA VAL A 101 -7.45 11.40 -2.48
C VAL A 101 -7.74 10.70 -3.81
N ALA A 102 -7.62 9.37 -3.86
CA ALA A 102 -7.62 8.61 -5.10
C ALA A 102 -8.78 7.61 -5.18
N SER A 103 -9.38 7.51 -6.35
CA SER A 103 -10.36 6.47 -6.68
C SER A 103 -9.73 5.22 -7.28
N GLU A 104 -8.48 5.30 -7.74
CA GLU A 104 -7.77 4.19 -8.36
C GLU A 104 -6.24 4.30 -8.21
N ILE A 105 -5.56 3.16 -8.30
CA ILE A 105 -4.11 3.04 -8.40
C ILE A 105 -3.74 2.13 -9.57
N ASN A 106 -2.55 2.35 -10.13
CA ASN A 106 -1.95 1.48 -11.14
C ASN A 106 -0.79 0.70 -10.52
N VAL A 107 -0.72 -0.60 -10.81
CA VAL A 107 0.37 -1.49 -10.43
C VAL A 107 1.19 -1.79 -11.67
N ILE A 108 2.48 -1.43 -11.65
CA ILE A 108 3.37 -1.50 -12.82
C ILE A 108 4.64 -2.23 -12.41
N ALA A 109 5.03 -3.29 -13.15
CA ALA A 109 6.36 -3.88 -13.01
C ALA A 109 7.37 -3.12 -13.87
N ARG A 110 8.60 -3.00 -13.36
CA ARG A 110 9.74 -2.53 -14.14
C ARG A 110 10.74 -3.65 -14.33
N LEU A 111 11.06 -3.89 -15.59
CA LEU A 111 12.06 -4.85 -16.04
C LEU A 111 13.47 -4.24 -15.94
N GLU A 112 14.49 -5.09 -15.96
CA GLU A 112 15.90 -4.68 -15.90
C GLU A 112 16.32 -3.81 -17.10
N ASP A 113 15.74 -4.06 -18.28
CA ASP A 113 15.94 -3.25 -19.49
C ASP A 113 15.21 -1.88 -19.46
N GLY A 114 14.50 -1.58 -18.36
CA GLY A 114 13.73 -0.35 -18.18
C GLY A 114 12.30 -0.41 -18.70
N THR A 115 11.90 -1.51 -19.35
CA THR A 115 10.53 -1.71 -19.83
C THR A 115 9.55 -1.69 -18.67
N LYS A 116 8.46 -0.94 -18.82
CA LYS A 116 7.35 -0.87 -17.85
C LYS A 116 6.20 -1.74 -18.32
N VAL A 117 5.73 -2.63 -17.45
CA VAL A 117 4.65 -3.58 -17.72
C VAL A 117 3.48 -3.27 -16.78
N PRO A 118 2.37 -2.71 -17.28
CA PRO A 118 1.16 -2.55 -16.49
C PRO A 118 0.63 -3.93 -16.06
N LEU A 119 0.45 -4.15 -14.76
CA LEU A 119 -0.03 -5.41 -14.20
C LEU A 119 -1.53 -5.34 -13.88
N ALA A 120 -1.92 -4.33 -13.09
CA ALA A 120 -3.31 -4.15 -12.71
C ALA A 120 -3.68 -2.69 -12.44
N ASN A 121 -4.97 -2.38 -12.54
CA ASN A 121 -5.59 -1.18 -12.01
C ASN A 121 -6.54 -1.59 -10.88
N ILE A 122 -6.43 -0.95 -9.73
CA ILE A 122 -7.23 -1.26 -8.54
C ILE A 122 -8.09 -0.05 -8.22
N CYS A 123 -9.41 -0.24 -8.13
CA CYS A 123 -10.37 0.81 -7.85
C CYS A 123 -10.85 0.73 -6.38
N PHE A 124 -11.12 1.90 -5.80
CA PHE A 124 -11.60 2.06 -4.44
C PHE A 124 -12.92 2.82 -4.40
N GLU A 125 -13.79 2.41 -3.48
CA GLU A 125 -15.02 3.11 -3.15
C GLU A 125 -15.01 3.53 -1.68
N LYS A 126 -15.44 4.77 -1.42
CA LYS A 126 -15.70 5.23 -0.06
C LYS A 126 -16.99 4.59 0.43
N GLN A 127 -16.99 3.99 1.61
CA GLN A 127 -18.24 3.63 2.24
C GLN A 127 -18.92 4.90 2.74
N ALA A 128 -20.18 5.09 2.34
CA ALA A 128 -21.04 6.05 3.01
C ALA A 128 -21.23 5.56 4.45
N GLU A 129 -20.94 6.42 5.42
CA GLU A 129 -21.35 6.18 6.80
C GLU A 129 -22.88 6.06 6.78
N SER A 130 -23.43 4.86 7.06
CA SER A 130 -24.86 4.75 7.34
C SER A 130 -25.12 5.56 8.59
N GLY A 131 -25.67 6.75 8.41
CA GLY A 131 -26.23 7.52 9.50
C GLY A 131 -27.25 6.64 10.21
N ILE A 132 -26.93 6.23 11.43
CA ILE A 132 -27.93 5.64 12.32
C ILE A 132 -28.96 6.74 12.55
N ALA A 133 -30.11 6.62 11.89
CA ALA A 133 -31.28 7.39 12.24
C ALA A 133 -31.66 6.99 13.67
N ILE A 134 -31.34 7.85 14.64
CA ILE A 134 -31.87 7.71 15.99
C ILE A 134 -33.37 8.04 15.87
N GLU A 135 -34.18 7.00 15.81
CA GLU A 135 -35.62 7.10 15.96
C GLU A 135 -35.93 7.80 17.30
N LYS A 136 -36.71 8.88 17.21
CA LYS A 136 -37.22 9.59 18.38
C LYS A 136 -38.17 8.67 19.16
N GLY A 137 -37.73 8.19 20.32
CA GLY A 137 -38.53 7.51 21.33
C GLY A 137 -38.25 8.10 22.71
N SER A 138 -39.30 8.61 23.35
CA SER A 138 -39.38 9.45 24.54
C SER A 138 -38.69 8.99 25.84
N GLN A 139 -38.07 9.97 26.52
CA GLN A 139 -37.95 10.27 27.97
C GLN A 139 -37.73 9.16 29.02
N GLU A 140 -36.65 9.30 29.79
CA GLU A 140 -36.74 9.69 31.21
C GLU A 140 -35.43 10.34 31.70
N VAL A 141 -35.61 11.47 32.39
CA VAL A 141 -34.60 12.34 33.02
C VAL A 141 -34.05 11.68 34.28
N ASN A 142 -32.76 11.79 34.55
CA ASN A 142 -32.26 11.99 35.92
C ASN A 142 -30.91 12.72 35.95
N ASN A 143 -31.00 13.94 36.47
CA ASN A 143 -29.99 14.81 37.06
C ASN A 143 -28.65 14.16 37.42
N ILE A 144 -27.56 14.70 36.87
CA ILE A 144 -26.40 15.17 37.64
C ILE A 144 -25.93 16.47 36.98
N SER A 145 -26.45 17.61 37.45
CA SER A 145 -25.68 18.84 37.45
C SER A 145 -24.55 18.67 38.47
N ASP A 146 -23.50 19.46 38.31
CA ASP A 146 -22.35 19.57 39.21
C ASP A 146 -21.22 18.60 38.85
N GLN A 147 -20.44 18.89 37.80
CA GLN A 147 -18.96 18.78 37.74
C GLN A 147 -18.41 19.46 36.46
N GLU A 148 -18.63 20.77 36.30
CA GLU A 148 -18.05 21.58 35.20
C GLU A 148 -16.73 22.31 35.57
N ASP A 149 -15.98 21.85 36.59
CA ASP A 149 -14.85 22.63 37.13
C ASP A 149 -13.45 21.99 37.04
N LYS A 150 -13.17 21.15 36.04
CA LYS A 150 -11.79 20.66 35.78
C LYS A 150 -11.35 20.62 34.31
N LEU A 151 -11.95 21.44 33.45
CA LEU A 151 -11.53 21.58 32.04
C LEU A 151 -10.64 22.83 31.87
N GLY A 152 -9.46 22.85 32.50
CA GLY A 152 -8.58 24.03 32.48
C GLY A 152 -7.08 23.80 32.32
N GLU A 153 -6.51 22.64 32.68
CA GLU A 153 -5.04 22.55 32.87
C GLU A 153 -4.35 21.25 32.36
N LEU A 154 -4.83 20.61 31.29
CA LEU A 154 -4.16 19.43 30.71
C LEU A 154 -3.77 19.53 29.22
N ARG A 155 -3.72 20.74 28.65
CA ARG A 155 -3.21 20.98 27.29
C ARG A 155 -1.85 21.70 27.30
N PRO A 156 -0.77 20.99 27.67
CA PRO A 156 0.39 21.03 26.77
C PRO A 156 1.16 19.69 26.62
N GLN A 157 0.99 18.72 27.52
CA GLN A 157 1.92 17.57 27.59
C GLN A 157 1.67 16.49 26.54
N VAL A 158 0.39 16.20 26.23
CA VAL A 158 0.02 15.14 25.27
C VAL A 158 0.39 15.50 23.82
N ALA A 159 0.43 16.79 23.49
CA ALA A 159 0.83 17.26 22.16
C ALA A 159 2.34 17.13 21.92
N LEU A 160 3.16 17.41 22.96
CA LEU A 160 4.61 17.31 22.88
C LEU A 160 5.08 15.85 22.77
N ASP A 161 4.43 14.93 23.47
CA ASP A 161 4.76 13.50 23.41
C ASP A 161 4.45 12.87 22.04
N TYR A 162 3.45 13.39 21.33
CA TYR A 162 3.10 12.94 19.98
C TYR A 162 4.11 13.42 18.94
N GLU A 163 4.57 14.66 19.04
CA GLU A 163 5.56 15.23 18.11
C GLU A 163 6.95 14.60 18.29
N SER A 164 7.36 14.30 19.54
CA SER A 164 8.64 13.62 19.80
C SER A 164 8.68 12.23 19.18
N LYS A 165 7.63 11.42 19.36
CA LYS A 165 7.57 10.05 18.80
C LYS A 165 7.51 10.04 17.27
N LYS A 166 6.91 11.07 16.67
CA LYS A 166 6.87 11.25 15.21
C LYS A 166 8.25 11.60 14.66
N ALA A 167 9.01 12.44 15.34
CA ALA A 167 10.36 12.83 14.92
C ALA A 167 11.36 11.65 14.97
N ASP A 168 11.29 10.83 16.02
CA ASP A 168 12.17 9.65 16.18
C ASP A 168 11.94 8.61 15.08
N SER A 169 10.67 8.36 14.74
CA SER A 169 10.29 7.40 13.70
C SER A 169 10.74 7.84 12.30
N ILE A 170 10.67 9.14 12.00
CA ILE A 170 11.10 9.70 10.71
C ILE A 170 12.63 9.65 10.57
N SER A 171 13.37 9.95 11.65
CA SER A 171 14.84 9.85 11.69
C SER A 171 15.34 8.43 11.43
N GLU A 172 14.66 7.43 11.99
CA GLU A 172 15.03 6.03 11.81
C GLU A 172 14.78 5.56 10.36
N GLN A 173 13.67 5.97 9.74
CA GLN A 173 13.36 5.62 8.34
C GLN A 173 14.31 6.28 7.34
N GLU A 174 14.64 7.56 7.53
CA GLU A 174 15.64 8.28 6.72
C GLU A 174 17.05 7.65 6.87
N GLY A 175 17.38 7.19 8.08
CA GLY A 175 18.64 6.49 8.36
C GLY A 175 18.75 5.13 7.68
N ILE A 176 17.64 4.40 7.57
CA ILE A 176 17.56 3.10 6.85
C ILE A 176 17.68 3.35 5.34
N TYR A 177 16.95 4.33 4.81
CA TYR A 177 16.99 4.68 3.39
C TYR A 177 18.39 5.16 2.95
N THR A 178 19.02 6.02 3.73
CA THR A 178 20.38 6.52 3.44
C THR A 178 21.44 5.41 3.48
N ARG A 179 21.36 4.49 4.46
CA ARG A 179 22.26 3.33 4.55
C ARG A 179 22.06 2.35 3.39
N PHE A 180 20.82 2.19 2.93
CA PHE A 180 20.49 1.35 1.78
C PHE A 180 21.03 1.95 0.46
N VAL A 181 20.78 3.24 0.20
CA VAL A 181 21.26 3.93 -1.00
C VAL A 181 22.80 3.91 -1.08
N ASN A 182 23.49 4.12 0.04
CA ASN A 182 24.95 4.07 0.07
C ASN A 182 25.52 2.65 -0.14
N ARG A 183 24.82 1.63 0.37
CA ARG A 183 25.19 0.22 0.13
C ARG A 183 24.98 -0.21 -1.33
N LEU A 184 23.96 0.32 -2.00
CA LEU A 184 23.75 0.10 -3.44
C LEU A 184 24.84 0.80 -4.26
N LYS A 185 25.14 2.08 -3.99
CA LYS A 185 26.23 2.81 -4.67
C LYS A 185 27.60 2.13 -4.51
N SER A 186 27.85 1.50 -3.35
CA SER A 186 29.08 0.73 -3.11
C SER A 186 29.14 -0.61 -3.87
N LYS A 187 28.00 -1.20 -4.25
CA LYS A 187 27.96 -2.47 -5.00
C LYS A 187 28.05 -2.29 -6.51
N PHE A 188 27.68 -1.11 -7.01
CA PHE A 188 27.69 -0.76 -8.44
C PHE A 188 28.87 0.14 -8.85
N SER A 189 29.83 0.38 -7.95
CA SER A 189 31.11 1.05 -8.27
C SER A 189 32.23 0.01 -8.38
N LYS A 190 32.30 -0.66 -9.53
CA LYS A 190 33.48 -1.37 -10.06
C LYS A 190 33.35 -1.54 -11.56
#